data_AF-A0A7U6GHZ6-F1
#
_entry.id   AF-A0A7U6GHZ6-F1
#
_cell.length_a   1.000
_cell.length_b   1.000
_cell.length_c   1.000
_cell.angle_alpha   90.00
_cell.angle_beta   90.00
_cell.angle_gamma   90.00
#
_symmetry.space_group_name_H-M   'P 1'
#
loop_
_entity.id
_entity.type
_entity.pdbx_description
1 polymer ?
#
loop_
_entity_poly.entity_id
_entity_poly.type
_entity_poly.pdbx_seq_one_letter_code
_entity_poly.pdbx_strand_id
1 'polypeptide(L)'
;MGLIKRFYQSNRHVKLAIILAPMLAIGGYILTGIYLDDRIDAQPTMDKPLALQPDCHLLSGVCELLHREIAVNVAMENEGGQRLFYLSTSTPIKGTLVAFTDQQAPRPMHRRGGDNRKWVLEIREPIHEGQRVKLVISGNKHRYFAEIPVSD
;
A
#
# COMPACT_ATOMS: atom_id res chain seq x y z
N MET A 1 28.52 -46.54 -18.07
CA MET A 1 29.27 -47.10 -16.92
C MET A 1 30.68 -46.48 -16.75
N GLY A 2 30.92 -45.20 -17.08
CA GLY A 2 32.28 -44.60 -17.06
C GLY A 2 32.48 -43.43 -16.07
N LEU A 3 31.42 -42.71 -15.73
CA LEU A 3 31.46 -41.55 -14.82
C LEU A 3 31.75 -41.94 -13.37
N ILE A 4 31.15 -43.03 -12.89
CA ILE A 4 31.32 -43.52 -11.50
C ILE A 4 32.75 -44.00 -11.26
N LYS A 5 33.39 -44.63 -12.27
CA LYS A 5 34.77 -45.12 -12.16
C LYS A 5 35.79 -43.96 -12.16
N ARG A 6 35.52 -42.89 -12.93
CA ARG A 6 36.30 -41.64 -12.92
C ARG A 6 36.16 -40.87 -11.60
N PHE A 7 35.00 -40.91 -10.96
CA PHE A 7 34.75 -40.28 -9.66
C PHE A 7 35.65 -40.88 -8.55
N TYR A 8 35.86 -42.20 -8.58
CA TYR A 8 36.67 -42.89 -7.58
C TYR A 8 38.17 -42.57 -7.69
N GLN A 9 38.69 -42.36 -8.90
CA GLN A 9 40.10 -42.02 -9.18
C GLN A 9 40.43 -40.51 -9.07
N SER A 10 39.46 -39.66 -8.74
CA SER A 10 39.67 -38.22 -8.72
C SER A 10 40.37 -37.72 -7.44
N ASN A 11 41.07 -36.60 -7.53
CA ASN A 11 41.80 -35.98 -6.41
C ASN A 11 40.82 -35.62 -5.26
N ARG A 12 41.28 -35.66 -4.00
CA ARG A 12 40.47 -35.40 -2.79
C ARG A 12 39.65 -34.10 -2.91
N HIS A 13 40.21 -33.08 -3.55
CA HIS A 13 39.54 -31.81 -3.80
C HIS A 13 38.29 -31.95 -4.68
N VAL A 14 38.35 -32.77 -5.75
CA VAL A 14 37.23 -32.97 -6.68
C VAL A 14 36.10 -33.77 -6.03
N LYS A 15 36.45 -34.77 -5.21
CA LYS A 15 35.45 -35.54 -4.44
C LYS A 15 34.69 -34.63 -3.48
N LEU A 16 35.41 -33.76 -2.76
CA LEU A 16 34.79 -32.77 -1.88
C LEU A 16 33.91 -31.78 -2.64
N ALA A 17 34.39 -31.26 -3.77
CA ALA A 17 33.63 -30.32 -4.59
C ALA A 17 32.29 -30.89 -5.07
N ILE A 18 32.25 -32.16 -5.48
CA ILE A 18 31.02 -32.80 -5.99
C ILE A 18 29.99 -33.03 -4.87
N ILE A 19 30.42 -33.23 -3.63
CA ILE A 19 29.52 -33.38 -2.47
C ILE A 19 29.05 -32.01 -1.97
N LEU A 20 29.98 -31.05 -1.89
CA LEU A 20 29.70 -29.72 -1.34
C LEU A 20 28.88 -28.86 -2.31
N ALA A 21 29.17 -28.88 -3.61
CA ALA A 21 28.51 -28.05 -4.62
C ALA A 21 26.97 -28.12 -4.58
N PRO A 22 26.31 -29.31 -4.55
CA PRO A 22 24.85 -29.36 -4.47
C PRO A 22 24.31 -28.83 -3.13
N MET A 23 25.01 -29.04 -2.00
CA MET A 23 24.59 -28.48 -0.71
C MET A 23 24.67 -26.95 -0.71
N LEU A 24 25.74 -26.39 -1.28
CA LEU A 24 25.91 -24.95 -1.44
C LEU A 24 24.89 -24.35 -2.42
N ALA A 25 24.50 -25.08 -3.47
CA ALA A 25 23.48 -24.63 -4.42
C ALA A 25 22.10 -24.51 -3.75
N ILE A 26 21.69 -25.53 -2.98
CA ILE A 26 20.44 -25.51 -2.22
C ILE A 26 20.47 -24.42 -1.14
N GLY A 27 21.58 -24.32 -0.41
CA GLY A 27 21.77 -23.30 0.62
C GLY A 27 21.71 -21.88 0.04
N GLY A 28 22.34 -21.65 -1.11
CA GLY A 28 22.31 -20.39 -1.83
C GLY A 28 20.90 -20.00 -2.26
N TYR A 29 20.12 -20.94 -2.81
CA TYR A 29 18.73 -20.71 -3.19
C TYR A 29 17.87 -20.23 -2.01
N ILE A 30 17.97 -20.91 -0.86
CA ILE A 30 17.23 -20.55 0.36
C ILE A 30 17.71 -19.19 0.91
N LEU A 31 19.03 -18.98 1.00
CA LEU A 31 19.60 -17.73 1.48
C LEU A 31 19.20 -16.54 0.60
N THR A 32 19.19 -16.71 -0.73
CA THR A 32 18.74 -15.64 -1.62
C THR A 32 17.27 -15.28 -1.39
N GLY A 33 16.41 -16.28 -1.10
CA GLY A 33 15.02 -16.03 -0.76
C GLY A 33 14.86 -15.18 0.51
N ILE A 34 15.60 -15.52 1.57
CA ILE A 34 15.57 -14.77 2.85
C ILE A 34 16.20 -13.38 2.69
N TYR A 35 17.34 -13.28 2.00
CA TYR A 35 18.06 -12.02 1.82
C TYR A 35 17.30 -11.03 0.92
N LEU A 36 16.55 -11.53 -0.07
CA LEU A 36 15.68 -10.69 -0.88
C LEU A 36 14.44 -10.24 -0.10
N ASP A 37 13.90 -11.06 0.80
CA ASP A 37 12.75 -10.67 1.64
C ASP A 37 13.07 -9.45 2.52
N ASP A 38 14.29 -9.39 3.07
CA ASP A 38 14.78 -8.24 3.84
C ASP A 38 15.10 -6.98 2.98
N ARG A 39 15.18 -7.13 1.66
CA ARG A 39 15.59 -6.07 0.70
C ARG A 39 14.47 -5.62 -0.24
N ILE A 40 13.35 -6.34 -0.30
CA ILE A 40 12.13 -5.88 -0.98
C ILE A 40 11.41 -4.90 -0.04
N ASP A 41 12.09 -3.82 0.28
CA ASP A 41 11.42 -2.58 0.62
C ASP A 41 10.70 -2.12 -0.65
N ALA A 42 9.36 -2.21 -0.62
CA ALA A 42 8.40 -1.65 -1.58
C ALA A 42 8.08 -2.45 -2.86
N GLN A 43 7.41 -3.61 -2.74
CA GLN A 43 6.39 -4.01 -3.73
C GLN A 43 5.38 -5.02 -3.18
N PRO A 44 4.15 -5.00 -3.73
CA PRO A 44 3.02 -4.25 -3.22
C PRO A 44 2.42 -4.92 -1.96
N THR A 45 2.27 -4.18 -0.87
CA THR A 45 1.20 -4.49 0.09
C THR A 45 -0.10 -4.57 -0.70
N MET A 46 -0.65 -5.77 -0.95
CA MET A 46 -1.85 -6.03 -1.76
C MET A 46 -2.74 -4.77 -1.85
N ASP A 47 -2.54 -3.99 -2.91
CA ASP A 47 -3.22 -2.71 -3.07
C ASP A 47 -4.65 -3.05 -3.47
N LYS A 48 -5.57 -2.95 -2.52
CA LYS A 48 -6.97 -3.33 -2.75
C LYS A 48 -7.76 -2.07 -3.16
N PRO A 49 -8.42 -2.07 -4.33
CA PRO A 49 -9.30 -0.95 -4.69
C PRO A 49 -10.47 -0.90 -3.72
N LEU A 50 -10.82 0.30 -3.23
CA LEU A 50 -12.12 0.53 -2.63
C LEU A 50 -13.13 0.83 -3.74
N ALA A 51 -14.31 0.21 -3.65
CA ALA A 51 -15.40 0.50 -4.56
C ALA A 51 -16.11 1.78 -4.11
N LEU A 52 -16.34 2.69 -5.04
CA LEU A 52 -17.15 3.89 -4.83
C LEU A 52 -18.63 3.50 -4.82
N GLN A 53 -19.40 3.97 -3.84
CA GLN A 53 -20.86 3.89 -3.88
C GLN A 53 -21.38 4.80 -5.03
N PRO A 54 -22.40 4.39 -5.81
CA PRO A 54 -22.89 5.15 -6.97
C PRO A 54 -23.42 6.57 -6.67
N ASP A 55 -23.82 6.87 -5.44
CA ASP A 55 -24.38 8.17 -5.02
C ASP A 55 -23.33 9.09 -4.35
N CYS A 56 -22.04 8.91 -4.64
CA CYS A 56 -20.96 9.70 -4.04
C CYS A 56 -20.82 11.07 -4.72
N HIS A 57 -21.41 12.09 -4.10
CA HIS A 57 -21.18 13.50 -4.43
C HIS A 57 -20.28 14.14 -3.36
N LEU A 58 -19.03 14.41 -3.72
CA LEU A 58 -18.00 14.85 -2.76
C LEU A 58 -18.23 16.28 -2.25
N LEU A 59 -18.88 17.13 -3.04
CA LEU A 59 -19.13 18.53 -2.69
C LEU A 59 -20.42 18.70 -1.87
N SER A 60 -21.42 17.83 -2.08
CA SER A 60 -22.76 17.95 -1.49
C SER A 60 -23.05 16.95 -0.37
N GLY A 61 -22.16 15.97 -0.08
CA GLY A 61 -22.43 14.99 0.97
C GLY A 61 -21.25 14.12 1.43
N VAL A 62 -21.60 13.00 2.06
CA VAL A 62 -20.67 11.99 2.55
C VAL A 62 -20.52 10.89 1.50
N CYS A 63 -19.29 10.66 1.05
CA CYS A 63 -18.94 9.56 0.17
C CYS A 63 -18.53 8.33 0.97
N GLU A 64 -19.31 7.26 0.86
CA GLU A 64 -18.97 5.96 1.42
C GLU A 64 -18.19 5.12 0.40
N LEU A 65 -17.05 4.62 0.84
CA LEU A 65 -16.12 3.77 0.12
C LEU A 65 -16.08 2.43 0.82
N LEU A 66 -16.51 1.38 0.14
CA LEU A 66 -16.63 0.06 0.71
C LEU A 66 -15.61 -0.90 0.09
N HIS A 67 -14.90 -1.57 0.97
CA HIS A 67 -14.17 -2.79 0.66
C HIS A 67 -14.60 -3.86 1.66
N ARG A 68 -14.56 -5.14 1.28
CA ARG A 68 -15.04 -6.27 2.11
C ARG A 68 -14.52 -6.28 3.55
N GLU A 69 -13.38 -5.64 3.80
CA GLU A 69 -12.67 -5.60 5.09
C GLU A 69 -12.68 -4.20 5.76
N ILE A 70 -13.06 -3.13 5.05
CA ILE A 70 -12.99 -1.76 5.56
C ILE A 70 -14.06 -0.87 4.91
N ALA A 71 -14.75 -0.09 5.73
CA ALA A 71 -15.64 0.97 5.29
C ALA A 71 -14.97 2.32 5.59
N VAL A 72 -14.99 3.22 4.61
CA VAL A 72 -14.34 4.53 4.68
C VAL A 72 -15.36 5.58 4.28
N ASN A 73 -15.60 6.55 5.15
CA ASN A 73 -16.46 7.68 4.91
C ASN A 73 -15.61 8.91 4.69
N VAL A 74 -15.86 9.61 3.59
CA VAL A 74 -15.17 10.83 3.20
C VAL A 74 -16.18 11.96 3.13
N ALA A 75 -15.87 13.11 3.71
CA ALA A 75 -16.74 14.28 3.67
C ALA A 75 -15.93 15.57 3.55
N MET A 76 -16.54 16.58 2.94
CA MET A 76 -16.01 17.94 2.93
C MET A 76 -16.89 18.83 3.78
N GLU A 77 -16.29 19.56 4.70
CA GLU A 77 -17.01 20.51 5.56
C GLU A 77 -16.28 21.85 5.60
N ASN A 78 -17.03 22.93 5.80
CA ASN A 78 -16.46 24.25 6.04
C ASN A 78 -16.53 24.54 7.54
N GLU A 79 -15.39 24.56 8.22
CA GLU A 79 -15.29 24.86 9.65
C GLU A 79 -14.46 26.14 9.81
N GLY A 80 -15.01 27.18 10.45
CA GLY A 80 -14.27 28.41 10.74
C GLY A 80 -13.74 29.16 9.50
N GLY A 81 -14.39 29.03 8.34
CA GLY A 81 -13.96 29.63 7.08
C GLY A 81 -12.87 28.86 6.34
N GLN A 82 -12.48 27.68 6.83
CA GLN A 82 -11.55 26.78 6.17
C GLN A 82 -12.28 25.53 5.66
N ARG A 83 -11.87 25.03 4.49
CA ARG A 83 -12.41 23.79 3.95
C ARG A 83 -11.61 22.61 4.46
N LEU A 84 -12.28 21.72 5.17
CA LEU A 84 -11.70 20.55 5.81
C LEU A 84 -12.17 19.28 5.10
N PHE A 85 -11.22 18.43 4.76
CA PHE A 85 -11.48 17.10 4.22
C PHE A 85 -11.40 16.08 5.36
N TYR A 86 -12.53 15.47 5.66
CA TYR A 86 -12.65 14.45 6.67
C TYR A 86 -12.63 13.05 6.09
N LEU A 87 -11.95 12.19 6.82
CA LEU A 87 -11.95 10.76 6.56
C LEU A 87 -12.19 10.02 7.88
N SER A 88 -13.19 9.15 7.86
CA SER A 88 -13.55 8.28 8.98
C SER A 88 -13.51 6.82 8.51
N THR A 89 -12.88 5.94 9.28
CA THR A 89 -12.78 4.52 8.93
C THR A 89 -13.44 3.63 9.97
N SER A 90 -13.99 2.49 9.55
CA SER A 90 -14.54 1.49 10.46
C SER A 90 -13.46 0.79 11.31
N THR A 91 -12.24 0.69 10.78
CA THR A 91 -11.08 0.07 11.45
C THR A 91 -9.94 1.08 11.63
N PRO A 92 -9.11 0.96 12.67
CA PRO A 92 -7.98 1.88 12.89
C PRO A 92 -6.93 1.71 11.78
N ILE A 93 -6.47 2.83 11.24
CA ILE A 93 -5.46 2.88 10.18
C ILE A 93 -4.17 3.52 10.70
N LYS A 94 -3.04 3.23 10.04
CA LYS A 94 -1.72 3.76 10.41
C LYS A 94 -1.50 5.18 9.85
N GLY A 95 -2.06 5.45 8.68
CA GLY A 95 -1.91 6.72 8.00
C GLY A 95 -2.70 6.74 6.70
N THR A 96 -2.90 7.95 6.17
CA THR A 96 -3.62 8.17 4.93
C THR A 96 -3.00 9.35 4.17
N LEU A 97 -2.96 9.22 2.84
CA LEU A 97 -2.41 10.18 1.90
C LEU A 97 -3.52 10.56 0.92
N VAL A 98 -3.64 11.86 0.63
CA VAL A 98 -4.59 12.39 -0.34
C VAL A 98 -3.83 13.16 -1.40
N ALA A 99 -4.11 12.90 -2.66
CA ALA A 99 -3.63 13.69 -3.79
C ALA A 99 -4.82 14.18 -4.61
N PHE A 100 -4.70 15.37 -5.16
CA PHE A 100 -5.65 15.93 -6.10
C PHE A 100 -5.01 15.90 -7.49
N THR A 101 -5.77 15.64 -8.56
CA THR A 101 -5.22 15.51 -9.93
C THR A 101 -4.34 16.69 -10.36
N ASP A 102 -4.64 17.90 -9.88
CA ASP A 102 -3.89 19.11 -10.24
C ASP A 102 -2.69 19.37 -9.32
N GLN A 103 -2.46 18.53 -8.31
CA GLN A 103 -1.34 18.66 -7.38
C GLN A 103 -0.29 17.58 -7.63
N GLN A 104 0.97 17.99 -7.81
CA GLN A 104 2.09 17.05 -8.04
C GLN A 104 2.40 16.13 -6.85
N ALA A 105 2.07 16.52 -5.61
CA ALA A 105 2.50 15.81 -4.42
C ALA A 105 1.32 15.39 -3.52
N PRO A 106 1.26 14.11 -3.08
CA PRO A 106 0.29 13.67 -2.09
C PRO A 106 0.54 14.34 -0.74
N ARG A 107 -0.54 14.73 -0.07
CA ARG A 107 -0.55 15.37 1.24
C ARG A 107 -0.98 14.38 2.31
N PRO A 108 -0.22 14.23 3.42
CA PRO A 108 -0.64 13.40 4.54
C PRO A 108 -1.78 14.06 5.31
N MET A 109 -2.76 13.26 5.73
CA MET A 109 -3.79 13.74 6.66
C MET A 109 -3.30 13.61 8.11
N HIS A 110 -3.86 14.45 8.99
CA HIS A 110 -3.55 14.45 10.41
C HIS A 110 -4.66 13.77 11.21
N ARG A 111 -4.30 13.14 12.33
CA ARG A 111 -5.29 12.51 13.22
C ARG A 111 -6.09 13.58 13.95
N ARG A 112 -7.41 13.43 13.95
CA ARG A 112 -8.31 14.32 14.69
C ARG A 112 -8.61 13.72 16.05
N GLY A 113 -8.23 14.42 17.13
CA GLY A 113 -8.54 14.01 18.51
C GLY A 113 -7.86 12.72 18.98
N GLY A 114 -6.77 12.30 18.35
CA GLY A 114 -6.01 11.10 18.72
C GLY A 114 -6.65 9.76 18.33
N ASP A 115 -7.83 9.74 17.72
CA ASP A 115 -8.46 8.52 17.21
C ASP A 115 -7.84 8.13 15.85
N ASN A 116 -7.25 6.93 15.77
CA ASN A 116 -6.66 6.38 14.54
C ASN A 116 -7.71 6.03 13.45
N ARG A 117 -8.99 6.30 13.71
CA ARG A 117 -10.09 6.17 12.74
C ARG A 117 -10.52 7.49 12.13
N LYS A 118 -10.13 8.63 12.71
CA LYS A 118 -10.57 9.97 12.26
C LYS A 118 -9.39 10.80 11.81
N TRP A 119 -9.45 11.23 10.56
CA TRP A 119 -8.37 11.95 9.89
C TRP A 119 -8.91 13.21 9.24
N VAL A 120 -8.11 14.27 9.25
CA VAL A 120 -8.44 15.57 8.69
C VAL A 120 -7.30 16.11 7.84
N LEU A 121 -7.64 16.75 6.73
CA LEU A 121 -6.73 17.54 5.92
C LEU A 121 -7.34 18.92 5.68
N GLU A 122 -6.56 19.96 6.01
CA GLU A 122 -6.91 21.34 5.68
C GLU A 122 -6.59 21.61 4.21
N ILE A 123 -7.60 22.00 3.44
CA ILE A 123 -7.45 22.34 2.04
C ILE A 123 -7.41 23.87 1.93
N ARG A 124 -6.33 24.38 1.34
CA ARG A 124 -6.15 25.83 1.12
C ARG A 124 -6.55 26.23 -0.29
N GLU A 125 -6.34 25.33 -1.25
CA GLU A 125 -6.67 25.55 -2.65
C GLU A 125 -8.13 25.16 -2.94
N PRO A 126 -8.87 25.94 -3.73
CA PRO A 126 -10.22 25.55 -4.13
C PRO A 126 -10.16 24.24 -4.95
N ILE A 127 -11.04 23.30 -4.60
CA ILE A 127 -11.28 22.09 -5.38
C ILE A 127 -12.32 22.43 -6.43
N HIS A 128 -12.04 22.06 -7.68
CA HIS A 128 -12.92 22.33 -8.81
C HIS A 128 -13.71 21.09 -9.22
N GLU A 129 -14.92 21.30 -9.75
CA GLU A 129 -15.68 20.23 -10.41
C GLU A 129 -14.86 19.60 -11.55
N GLY A 130 -14.96 18.29 -11.70
CA GLY A 130 -14.20 17.53 -12.70
C GLY A 130 -12.77 17.15 -12.25
N GLN A 131 -12.30 17.66 -11.11
CA GLN A 131 -11.07 17.18 -10.49
C GLN A 131 -11.27 15.74 -9.95
N ARG A 132 -10.18 14.98 -9.77
CA ARG A 132 -10.23 13.68 -9.09
C ARG A 132 -9.38 13.70 -7.83
N VAL A 133 -9.91 13.08 -6.78
CA VAL A 133 -9.23 12.89 -5.50
C VAL A 133 -8.72 11.45 -5.46
N LYS A 134 -7.42 11.29 -5.37
CA LYS A 134 -6.75 10.01 -5.18
C LYS A 134 -6.45 9.83 -3.71
N LEU A 135 -6.96 8.77 -3.13
CA LEU A 135 -6.86 8.47 -1.71
C LEU A 135 -6.09 7.16 -1.52
N VAL A 136 -5.11 7.16 -0.62
CA VAL A 136 -4.37 5.96 -0.23
C VAL A 136 -4.40 5.80 1.29
N ILE A 137 -4.88 4.66 1.74
CA ILE A 137 -5.07 4.32 3.15
C ILE A 137 -4.13 3.18 3.51
N SER A 138 -3.30 3.39 4.52
CA SER A 138 -2.38 2.38 5.04
C SER A 138 -3.00 1.69 6.26
N GLY A 139 -3.51 0.47 6.06
CA GLY A 139 -3.97 -0.41 7.13
C GLY A 139 -2.83 -1.18 7.80
N ASN A 140 -3.16 -2.09 8.70
CA ASN A 140 -2.16 -2.92 9.40
C ASN A 140 -1.43 -3.90 8.47
N LYS A 141 -2.17 -4.53 7.54
CA LYS A 141 -1.68 -5.58 6.64
C LYS A 141 -1.80 -5.25 5.14
N HIS A 142 -2.70 -4.33 4.79
CA HIS A 142 -3.02 -3.98 3.40
C HIS A 142 -3.02 -2.47 3.21
N ARG A 143 -2.70 -2.04 2.00
CA ARG A 143 -2.95 -0.67 1.54
C ARG A 143 -4.21 -0.69 0.68
N TYR A 144 -5.01 0.36 0.81
CA TYR A 144 -6.22 0.51 0.04
C TYR A 144 -6.14 1.80 -0.75
N PHE A 145 -6.63 1.80 -1.99
CA PHE A 145 -6.66 2.99 -2.83
C PHE A 145 -8.05 3.24 -3.40
N ALA A 146 -8.41 4.51 -3.51
CA ALA A 146 -9.64 4.96 -4.15
C ALA A 146 -9.36 6.18 -5.03
N GLU A 147 -10.14 6.30 -6.11
CA GLU A 147 -10.20 7.51 -6.91
C GLU A 147 -11.64 8.00 -6.92
N ILE A 148 -11.86 9.22 -6.43
CA ILE A 148 -13.17 9.83 -6.26
C ILE A 148 -13.27 11.01 -7.23
N PRO A 149 -14.22 11.02 -8.18
CA PRO A 149 -14.48 12.21 -8.97
C PRO A 149 -15.11 13.30 -8.08
N VAL A 150 -14.67 14.54 -8.26
CA VAL A 150 -15.30 15.70 -7.63
C VAL A 150 -16.49 16.10 -8.49
N SER A 151 -17.69 15.80 -8.01
CA SER A 151 -18.97 16.25 -8.55
C SER A 151 -19.77 16.94 -7.45
N ASP A 152 -20.55 17.95 -7.84
CA ASP A 152 -21.64 18.51 -7.04
C ASP A 152 -22.88 17.60 -7.10
#